data_AF-S4PFM7-F1
#
_entry.id   AF-S4PFM7-F1
#
_cell.length_a   1.000
_cell.length_b   1.000
_cell.length_c   1.000
_cell.angle_alpha   90.00
_cell.angle_beta   90.00
_cell.angle_gamma   90.00
#
_symmetry.space_group_name_H-M   'P 1'
#
loop_
_entity.id
_entity.type
_entity.pdbx_description
1 polymer ?
#
loop_
_entity_poly.entity_id
_entity_poly.type
_entity_poly.pdbx_seq_one_letter_code
_entity_poly.pdbx_strand_id
1 'polypeptide(L)'
;MTDNEPQNDPMGDQLQEKTAKQLEKEAKKAAKLEKLKAKLDKKSTTPAVPKDKPEKKVKETKESAVYTANTAAGEKKDISDAMPDAYSPLYVEAAWYSWWEKQGFFKPEYGKKSVLEPNPKGSFVMVIPPPNVTGSLHLGHALTNAVEDAITRWHRMNGRTTLWNPGCDHAGIATQVVVEKKLWREEKKTRH
;
A
#
# COMPACT_ATOMS: atom_id res chain seq x y z
N MET A 1 -62.54 -24.14 -36.14
CA MET A 1 -61.56 -23.67 -35.14
C MET A 1 -60.28 -23.50 -35.92
N THR A 2 -59.97 -22.26 -36.28
CA THR A 2 -58.91 -21.90 -37.25
C THR A 2 -57.53 -21.94 -36.63
N ASP A 3 -56.57 -22.27 -37.48
CA ASP A 3 -55.21 -22.73 -37.21
C ASP A 3 -54.30 -21.72 -36.49
N ASN A 4 -53.35 -22.26 -35.74
CA ASN A 4 -52.30 -21.54 -35.01
C ASN A 4 -50.96 -21.88 -35.67
N GLU A 5 -50.40 -20.94 -36.45
CA GLU A 5 -49.00 -20.96 -36.90
C GLU A 5 -48.24 -19.80 -36.25
N PRO A 6 -47.01 -20.03 -35.74
CA PRO A 6 -46.13 -18.96 -35.30
C PRO A 6 -45.35 -18.40 -36.50
N GLN A 7 -45.62 -17.15 -36.89
CA GLN A 7 -44.79 -16.42 -37.85
C GLN A 7 -43.43 -16.06 -37.23
N ASN A 8 -42.39 -16.65 -37.80
CA ASN A 8 -41.00 -16.18 -37.75
C ASN A 8 -40.80 -15.19 -38.92
N ASP A 9 -40.25 -13.99 -38.66
CA ASP A 9 -39.49 -13.21 -39.64
C ASP A 9 -38.62 -12.13 -38.93
N PRO A 10 -37.55 -11.60 -39.56
CA PRO A 10 -36.26 -11.37 -38.91
C PRO A 10 -35.82 -9.88 -38.93
N MET A 11 -34.73 -9.59 -38.22
CA MET A 11 -33.80 -8.46 -38.44
C MET A 11 -34.32 -7.01 -38.34
N GLY A 12 -33.75 -6.29 -37.36
CA GLY A 12 -33.76 -4.82 -37.30
C GLY A 12 -32.81 -4.34 -36.20
N ASP A 13 -31.51 -4.38 -36.49
CA ASP A 13 -30.45 -3.78 -35.66
C ASP A 13 -30.66 -2.25 -35.59
N GLN A 14 -31.41 -1.77 -34.59
CA GLN A 14 -31.56 -0.34 -34.33
C GLN A 14 -30.31 0.16 -33.61
N LEU A 15 -29.37 0.69 -34.39
CA LEU A 15 -28.31 1.58 -33.94
C LEU A 15 -28.95 2.73 -33.13
N GLN A 16 -28.83 2.66 -31.79
CA GLN A 16 -29.20 3.77 -30.92
C GLN A 16 -28.28 4.96 -31.21
N GLU A 17 -28.81 6.00 -31.86
CA GLU A 17 -28.12 7.27 -32.05
C GLU A 17 -27.73 7.86 -30.69
N LYS A 18 -26.43 8.08 -30.50
CA LYS A 18 -25.88 8.69 -29.29
C LYS A 18 -26.48 10.09 -29.12
N THR A 19 -27.04 10.36 -27.94
CA THR A 19 -27.63 11.67 -27.62
C THR A 19 -26.58 12.78 -27.75
N ALA A 20 -26.97 13.98 -28.21
CA ALA A 20 -26.07 15.13 -28.42
C ALA A 20 -25.13 15.42 -27.23
N LYS A 21 -25.58 15.19 -25.98
CA LYS A 21 -24.76 15.33 -24.75
C LYS A 21 -23.61 14.31 -24.64
N GLN A 22 -23.76 13.10 -25.17
CA GLN A 22 -22.70 12.08 -25.17
C GLN A 22 -21.62 12.41 -26.21
N LEU A 23 -22.02 12.85 -27.40
CA LEU A 23 -21.11 13.29 -28.45
C LEU A 23 -20.28 14.51 -28.01
N GLU A 24 -20.89 15.47 -27.32
CA GLU A 24 -20.15 16.62 -26.77
C GLU A 24 -19.14 16.22 -25.69
N LYS A 25 -19.47 15.23 -24.85
CA LYS A 25 -18.59 14.71 -23.79
C LYS A 25 -17.42 13.89 -24.35
N GLU A 26 -17.67 13.10 -25.39
CA GLU A 26 -16.63 12.36 -26.12
C GLU A 26 -15.70 13.34 -26.87
N ALA A 27 -16.24 14.36 -27.55
CA ALA A 27 -15.46 15.41 -28.19
C ALA A 27 -14.59 16.19 -27.21
N LYS A 28 -15.13 16.58 -26.04
CA LYS A 28 -14.36 17.24 -24.97
C LYS A 28 -13.24 16.35 -24.40
N LYS A 29 -13.47 15.04 -24.27
CA LYS A 29 -12.44 14.09 -23.83
C LYS A 29 -11.36 13.90 -24.88
N ALA A 30 -11.74 13.75 -26.15
CA ALA A 30 -10.81 13.61 -27.27
C ALA A 30 -9.92 14.84 -27.40
N ALA A 31 -10.50 16.05 -27.38
CA ALA A 31 -9.75 17.31 -27.44
C ALA A 31 -8.77 17.49 -26.25
N LYS A 32 -9.14 16.99 -25.06
CA LYS A 32 -8.27 17.05 -23.87
C LYS A 32 -7.10 16.07 -23.98
N LEU A 33 -7.34 14.88 -24.51
CA LEU A 33 -6.32 13.87 -24.79
C LEU A 33 -5.35 14.33 -25.88
N GLU A 34 -5.85 14.95 -26.93
CA GLU A 34 -5.03 15.49 -28.02
C GLU A 34 -4.14 16.64 -27.55
N LYS A 35 -4.67 17.56 -26.73
CA LYS A 35 -3.87 18.61 -26.06
C LYS A 35 -2.79 18.04 -25.15
N LEU A 36 -2.99 16.86 -24.56
CA LEU A 36 -2.04 16.20 -23.67
C LEU A 36 -0.93 15.51 -24.47
N LYS A 37 -1.29 14.83 -25.58
CA LYS A 37 -0.34 14.26 -26.53
C LYS A 37 0.53 15.33 -27.19
N ALA A 38 -0.07 16.43 -27.68
CA ALA A 38 0.69 17.54 -28.27
C ALA A 38 1.66 18.22 -27.28
N LYS A 39 1.36 18.20 -25.97
CA LYS A 39 2.29 18.69 -24.93
C LYS A 39 3.42 17.71 -24.66
N LEU A 40 3.19 16.41 -24.78
CA LEU A 40 4.21 15.37 -24.64
C LEU A 40 5.14 15.37 -25.85
N ASP A 41 4.61 15.53 -27.06
CA ASP A 41 5.38 15.55 -28.30
C ASP A 41 6.20 16.84 -28.48
N LYS A 42 5.70 17.98 -27.98
CA LYS A 42 6.51 19.21 -27.89
C LYS A 42 7.65 19.13 -26.88
N LYS A 43 7.58 18.19 -25.93
CA LYS A 43 8.64 17.95 -24.95
C LYS A 43 9.72 16.99 -25.48
N SER A 44 9.44 16.26 -26.57
CA SER A 44 10.38 15.32 -27.21
C SER A 44 11.07 15.86 -28.47
N THR A 45 10.70 17.06 -28.97
CA THR A 45 11.19 17.60 -30.26
C THR A 45 11.88 18.97 -30.15
N THR A 46 12.70 19.18 -29.11
CA THR A 46 13.71 20.26 -29.15
C THR A 46 15.11 19.64 -29.28
N PRO A 47 15.79 19.77 -30.43
CA PRO A 47 17.20 19.40 -30.54
C PRO A 47 18.04 20.35 -29.68
N ALA A 48 18.76 19.82 -28.69
CA ALA A 48 19.68 20.61 -27.89
C ALA A 48 20.95 20.89 -28.71
N VAL A 49 21.08 22.13 -29.21
CA VAL A 49 22.36 22.71 -29.61
C VAL A 49 23.20 22.92 -28.32
N PRO A 50 24.47 22.48 -28.26
CA PRO A 50 25.27 22.61 -27.05
C PRO A 50 25.65 24.08 -26.84
N LYS A 51 25.18 24.66 -25.73
CA LYS A 51 25.78 25.86 -25.13
C LYS A 51 26.50 25.41 -23.88
N ASP A 52 27.81 25.66 -23.86
CA ASP A 52 28.68 25.47 -22.70
C ASP A 52 28.07 26.15 -21.46
N LYS A 53 27.66 25.32 -20.51
CA LYS A 53 27.24 25.71 -19.16
C LYS A 53 28.01 24.80 -18.22
N PRO A 54 28.68 25.34 -17.18
CA PRO A 54 29.61 24.58 -16.35
C PRO A 54 28.90 23.37 -15.74
N GLU A 55 29.57 22.23 -15.83
CA GLU A 55 29.09 20.91 -15.44
C GLU A 55 28.43 20.93 -14.06
N LYS A 56 27.11 20.71 -14.05
CA LYS A 56 26.41 20.37 -12.83
C LYS A 56 26.74 18.90 -12.56
N LYS A 57 27.69 18.65 -11.65
CA LYS A 57 28.06 17.31 -11.16
C LYS A 57 26.81 16.43 -11.06
N VAL A 58 26.76 15.38 -11.87
CA VAL A 58 25.81 14.28 -11.70
C VAL A 58 26.04 13.77 -10.28
N LYS A 59 25.01 13.89 -9.43
CA LYS A 59 25.06 13.36 -8.07
C LYS A 59 25.05 11.84 -8.23
N GLU A 60 26.23 11.22 -8.14
CA GLU A 60 26.35 9.77 -8.03
C GLU A 60 25.39 9.30 -6.94
N THR A 61 24.44 8.46 -7.32
CA THR A 61 23.57 7.78 -6.36
C THR A 61 24.47 6.79 -5.62
N LYS A 62 25.07 7.21 -4.50
CA LYS A 62 25.79 6.30 -3.59
C LYS A 62 24.89 5.10 -3.35
N GLU A 63 25.37 3.90 -3.68
CA GLU A 63 24.67 2.65 -3.39
C GLU A 63 24.29 2.63 -1.90
N SER A 64 23.02 2.36 -1.59
CA SER A 64 22.57 2.35 -0.20
C SER A 64 23.23 1.19 0.52
N ALA A 65 24.00 1.47 1.57
CA ALA A 65 24.66 0.45 2.37
C ALA A 65 23.65 -0.63 2.80
N VAL A 66 24.01 -1.90 2.59
CA VAL A 66 23.21 -3.06 2.98
C VAL A 66 23.87 -3.71 4.18
N TYR A 67 23.07 -4.16 5.15
CA TYR A 67 23.59 -4.91 6.29
C TYR A 67 23.95 -6.33 5.85
N THR A 68 25.24 -6.67 5.86
CA THR A 68 25.77 -7.98 5.40
C THR A 68 26.22 -8.88 6.55
N ALA A 69 26.15 -8.43 7.80
CA ALA A 69 26.61 -9.22 8.94
C ALA A 69 25.63 -10.37 9.27
N ASN A 70 26.21 -11.50 9.68
CA ASN A 70 25.52 -12.75 10.03
C ASN A 70 24.81 -12.68 11.40
N THR A 71 23.98 -11.67 11.64
CA THR A 71 23.12 -11.69 12.83
C THR A 71 22.07 -12.80 12.66
N ALA A 72 22.10 -13.79 13.55
CA ALA A 72 21.11 -14.85 13.56
C ALA A 72 19.70 -14.28 13.79
N ALA A 73 18.68 -14.90 13.18
CA ALA A 73 17.31 -14.40 13.28
C ALA A 73 16.86 -14.22 14.73
N GLY A 74 16.39 -13.03 15.06
CA GLY A 74 15.95 -12.66 16.40
C GLY A 74 17.04 -12.34 17.41
N GLU A 75 18.33 -12.38 17.04
CA GLU A 75 19.41 -11.87 17.87
C GLU A 75 19.57 -10.36 17.74
N LYS A 76 20.14 -9.73 18.78
CA LYS A 76 20.41 -8.29 18.74
C LYS A 76 21.42 -8.01 17.62
N LYS A 77 21.08 -7.04 16.78
CA LYS A 77 21.94 -6.59 15.69
C LYS A 77 23.36 -6.29 16.18
N ASP A 78 24.35 -6.87 15.50
CA ASP A 78 25.75 -6.53 15.73
C ASP A 78 26.03 -5.12 15.20
N ILE A 79 26.62 -4.30 16.07
CA ILE A 79 26.97 -2.90 15.83
C ILE A 79 28.47 -2.64 16.08
N SER A 80 29.27 -3.70 16.18
CA SER A 80 30.72 -3.60 16.41
C SER A 80 31.50 -3.12 15.18
N ASP A 81 31.00 -3.42 13.99
CA ASP A 81 31.58 -2.98 12.72
C ASP A 81 31.42 -1.46 12.51
N ALA A 82 32.28 -0.92 11.63
CA ALA A 82 32.22 0.49 11.25
C ALA A 82 30.84 0.86 10.65
N MET A 83 30.26 1.96 11.14
CA MET A 83 28.98 2.45 10.63
C MET A 83 29.14 3.04 9.22
N PRO A 84 28.16 2.85 8.31
CA PRO A 84 28.20 3.48 7.00
C PRO A 84 28.27 5.00 7.06
N ASP A 85 29.01 5.62 6.13
CA ASP A 85 29.17 7.07 6.03
C ASP A 85 27.86 7.83 5.73
N ALA A 86 26.82 7.13 5.30
CA ALA A 86 25.51 7.68 4.99
C ALA A 86 24.39 6.81 5.56
N TYR A 87 23.30 7.46 5.98
CA TYR A 87 22.11 6.76 6.46
C TYR A 87 21.50 5.88 5.35
N SER A 88 21.26 4.62 5.68
CA SER A 88 20.54 3.65 4.84
C SER A 88 19.48 2.95 5.69
N PRO A 89 18.17 3.08 5.37
CA PRO A 89 17.11 2.36 6.08
C PRO A 89 17.31 0.84 6.04
N LEU A 90 17.75 0.31 4.90
CA LEU A 90 18.03 -1.13 4.74
C LEU A 90 19.13 -1.61 5.67
N TYR A 91 20.16 -0.79 5.87
CA TYR A 91 21.18 -1.10 6.88
C TYR A 91 20.58 -1.00 8.27
N VAL A 92 19.91 0.11 8.59
CA VAL A 92 19.49 0.42 9.96
C VAL A 92 18.43 -0.55 10.46
N GLU A 93 17.37 -0.79 9.72
CA GLU A 93 16.19 -1.59 10.12
C GLU A 93 16.47 -3.10 10.16
N ALA A 94 17.53 -3.56 9.49
CA ALA A 94 17.92 -4.97 9.48
C ALA A 94 18.07 -5.54 10.91
N ALA A 95 17.63 -6.79 11.08
CA ALA A 95 17.62 -7.58 12.32
C ALA A 95 16.75 -7.06 13.49
N TRP A 96 16.49 -5.75 13.62
CA TRP A 96 15.79 -5.19 14.78
C TRP A 96 14.39 -5.76 14.99
N TYR A 97 13.58 -5.87 13.92
CA TYR A 97 12.20 -6.30 14.06
C TYR A 97 12.10 -7.72 14.63
N SER A 98 12.86 -8.65 14.04
CA SER A 98 12.93 -10.04 14.52
C SER A 98 13.40 -10.13 15.97
N TRP A 99 14.35 -9.27 16.37
CA TRP A 99 14.83 -9.22 17.75
C TRP A 99 13.75 -8.67 18.70
N TRP A 100 13.04 -7.61 18.32
CA TRP A 100 11.93 -7.06 19.11
C TRP A 100 10.82 -8.09 19.34
N GLU A 101 10.48 -8.89 18.33
CA GLU A 101 9.54 -9.99 18.44
C GLU A 101 10.05 -11.06 19.41
N LYS A 102 11.29 -11.52 19.25
CA LYS A 102 11.90 -12.56 20.11
C LYS A 102 11.98 -12.12 21.56
N GLN A 103 12.35 -10.87 21.82
CA GLN A 103 12.42 -10.31 23.17
C GLN A 103 11.04 -10.03 23.78
N GLY A 104 9.97 -10.18 23.00
CA GLY A 104 8.61 -9.90 23.45
C GLY A 104 8.38 -8.42 23.75
N PHE A 105 9.12 -7.51 23.12
CA PHE A 105 8.97 -6.08 23.39
C PHE A 105 7.57 -5.59 23.07
N PHE A 106 6.88 -6.19 22.11
CA PHE A 106 5.50 -5.81 21.78
C PHE A 106 4.48 -6.26 22.85
N LYS A 107 4.84 -7.20 23.71
CA LYS A 107 3.93 -7.77 24.73
C LYS A 107 3.56 -6.73 25.81
N PRO A 108 2.30 -6.68 26.25
CA PRO A 108 1.86 -5.78 27.32
C PRO A 108 2.53 -6.08 28.67
N GLU A 109 2.99 -7.32 28.89
CA GLU A 109 3.72 -7.76 30.08
C GLU A 109 5.16 -7.23 30.14
N TYR A 110 5.68 -6.58 29.08
CA TYR A 110 7.09 -6.16 29.03
C TYR A 110 7.46 -5.30 30.26
N GLY A 111 8.43 -5.78 31.04
CA GLY A 111 8.86 -5.17 32.30
C GLY A 111 8.07 -5.59 33.55
N LYS A 112 7.16 -6.57 33.45
CA LYS A 112 6.30 -7.07 34.53
C LYS A 112 6.13 -8.59 34.49
N LYS A 113 5.65 -9.17 35.59
CA LYS A 113 5.38 -10.62 35.68
C LYS A 113 4.03 -10.99 35.07
N SER A 114 3.04 -10.09 35.12
CA SER A 114 1.70 -10.33 34.58
C SER A 114 1.00 -9.03 34.21
N VAL A 115 0.12 -9.06 33.20
CA VAL A 115 -0.77 -7.93 32.84
C VAL A 115 -1.79 -7.65 33.94
N LEU A 116 -2.13 -8.68 34.75
CA LEU A 116 -3.10 -8.56 35.84
C LEU A 116 -2.54 -7.81 37.06
N GLU A 117 -1.22 -7.64 37.14
CA GLU A 117 -0.61 -6.86 38.21
C GLU A 117 -0.91 -5.36 38.04
N PRO A 118 -1.45 -4.69 39.07
CA PRO A 118 -1.73 -3.26 39.01
C PRO A 118 -0.49 -2.45 38.62
N ASN A 119 -0.65 -1.52 37.67
CA ASN A 119 0.39 -0.54 37.36
C ASN A 119 0.08 0.80 38.02
N PRO A 120 0.94 1.30 38.93
CA PRO A 120 0.78 2.67 39.47
C PRO A 120 0.76 3.76 38.39
N LYS A 121 1.42 3.53 37.24
CA LYS A 121 1.40 4.44 36.07
C LYS A 121 0.15 4.26 35.18
N GLY A 122 -0.70 3.29 35.50
CA GLY A 122 -1.90 2.94 34.74
C GLY A 122 -1.63 2.11 33.48
N SER A 123 -2.69 1.90 32.71
CA SER A 123 -2.67 1.21 31.42
C SER A 123 -3.02 2.14 30.27
N PHE A 124 -2.60 1.75 29.06
CA PHE A 124 -2.99 2.36 27.80
C PHE A 124 -3.32 1.24 26.83
N VAL A 125 -4.54 1.25 26.28
CA VAL A 125 -5.01 0.23 25.35
C VAL A 125 -5.59 0.92 24.13
N MET A 126 -5.17 0.45 22.95
CA MET A 126 -5.65 0.92 21.67
C MET A 126 -5.85 -0.28 20.74
N VAL A 127 -6.91 -0.26 19.94
CA VAL A 127 -7.19 -1.30 18.94
C VAL A 127 -6.79 -0.75 17.58
N ILE A 128 -5.98 -1.49 16.83
CA ILE A 128 -5.68 -1.15 15.44
C ILE A 128 -6.98 -1.26 14.66
N PRO A 129 -7.42 -0.21 13.94
CA PRO A 129 -8.55 -0.31 13.02
C PRO A 129 -8.27 -1.47 12.04
N PRO A 130 -9.04 -2.57 12.12
CA PRO A 130 -8.63 -3.81 11.46
C PRO A 130 -8.65 -3.62 9.95
N PRO A 131 -7.51 -3.79 9.24
CA PRO A 131 -7.50 -3.69 7.79
C PRO A 131 -8.35 -4.80 7.17
N ASN A 132 -9.06 -4.45 6.11
CA ASN A 132 -9.83 -5.40 5.31
C ASN A 132 -8.88 -6.38 4.61
N VAL A 133 -9.21 -7.68 4.60
CA VAL A 133 -8.44 -8.72 3.87
C VAL A 133 -8.75 -8.69 2.36
N THR A 134 -8.68 -7.50 1.75
CA THR A 134 -9.05 -7.25 0.35
C THR A 134 -7.86 -6.97 -0.57
N GLY A 135 -6.62 -7.03 -0.05
CA GLY A 135 -5.41 -6.83 -0.83
C GLY A 135 -4.25 -6.24 -0.02
N SER A 136 -3.42 -5.43 -0.69
CA SER A 136 -2.25 -4.78 -0.09
C SER A 136 -2.59 -3.49 0.65
N LEU A 137 -1.78 -3.16 1.66
CA LEU A 137 -1.86 -1.90 2.38
C LEU A 137 -1.41 -0.72 1.49
N HIS A 138 -2.14 0.39 1.53
CA HIS A 138 -1.74 1.68 0.96
C HIS A 138 -1.22 2.67 2.02
N LEU A 139 -0.68 3.81 1.57
CA LEU A 139 -0.10 4.88 2.40
C LEU A 139 -1.00 5.37 3.55
N GLY A 140 -2.32 5.26 3.40
CA GLY A 140 -3.27 5.61 4.46
C GLY A 140 -3.14 4.70 5.69
N HIS A 141 -2.95 3.39 5.47
CA HIS A 141 -2.66 2.47 6.57
C HIS A 141 -1.31 2.81 7.22
N ALA A 142 -0.30 3.15 6.43
CA ALA A 142 1.01 3.51 6.97
C ALA A 142 0.94 4.76 7.86
N LEU A 143 0.20 5.80 7.44
CA LEU A 143 -0.01 7.00 8.24
C LEU A 143 -0.71 6.69 9.56
N THR A 144 -1.84 5.98 9.53
CA THR A 144 -2.60 5.64 10.73
C THR A 144 -1.76 4.79 11.69
N ASN A 145 -1.13 3.72 11.20
CA ASN A 145 -0.31 2.85 12.04
C ASN A 145 0.92 3.57 12.61
N ALA A 146 1.56 4.48 11.84
CA ALA A 146 2.71 5.24 12.34
C ALA A 146 2.33 6.17 13.50
N VAL A 147 1.16 6.82 13.43
CA VAL A 147 0.66 7.69 14.50
C VAL A 147 0.31 6.86 15.74
N GLU A 148 -0.40 5.75 15.56
CA GLU A 148 -0.79 4.86 16.66
C GLU A 148 0.43 4.21 17.34
N ASP A 149 1.42 3.75 16.56
CA ASP A 149 2.67 3.20 17.07
C ASP A 149 3.45 4.25 17.89
N ALA A 150 3.53 5.49 17.40
CA ALA A 150 4.21 6.58 18.12
C ALA A 150 3.55 6.87 19.48
N ILE A 151 2.22 6.93 19.52
CA ILE A 151 1.46 7.13 20.77
C ILE A 151 1.67 5.95 21.73
N THR A 152 1.63 4.73 21.20
CA THR A 152 1.83 3.49 21.95
C THR A 152 3.22 3.45 22.59
N ARG A 153 4.27 3.74 21.81
CA ARG A 153 5.65 3.82 22.30
C ARG A 153 5.82 4.90 23.34
N TRP A 154 5.23 6.08 23.14
CA TRP A 154 5.27 7.17 24.11
C TRP A 154 4.65 6.76 25.46
N HIS A 155 3.47 6.14 25.46
CA HIS A 155 2.85 5.64 26.69
C HIS A 155 3.68 4.55 27.38
N ARG A 156 4.30 3.66 26.60
CA ARG A 156 5.20 2.63 27.13
C ARG A 156 6.46 3.24 27.74
N MET A 157 7.06 4.24 27.10
CA MET A 157 8.22 4.98 27.65
C MET A 157 7.86 5.74 28.94
N ASN A 158 6.60 6.15 29.10
CA ASN A 158 6.08 6.72 30.35
C ASN A 158 5.80 5.68 31.45
N GLY A 159 6.13 4.40 31.22
CA GLY A 159 6.01 3.31 32.18
C GLY A 159 4.60 2.73 32.32
N ARG A 160 3.67 3.08 31.42
CA ARG A 160 2.32 2.49 31.41
C ARG A 160 2.36 1.06 30.88
N THR A 161 1.42 0.24 31.35
CA THR A 161 1.14 -1.06 30.72
C THR A 161 0.43 -0.79 29.39
N THR A 162 1.07 -1.13 28.27
CA THR A 162 0.61 -0.71 26.95
C THR A 162 0.26 -1.89 26.06
N LEU A 163 -0.97 -1.91 25.55
CA LEU A 163 -1.47 -2.86 24.55
C LEU A 163 -1.95 -2.11 23.30
N TRP A 164 -1.33 -2.40 22.17
CA TRP A 164 -1.81 -1.99 20.85
C TRP A 164 -2.25 -3.26 20.14
N ASN A 165 -3.56 -3.51 20.12
CA ASN A 165 -4.13 -4.80 19.76
C ASN A 165 -4.35 -4.90 18.24
N PRO A 166 -3.63 -5.79 17.55
CA PRO A 166 -3.84 -6.02 16.12
C PRO A 166 -5.10 -6.86 15.86
N GLY A 167 -5.60 -6.77 14.63
CA GLY A 167 -6.68 -7.60 14.11
C GLY A 167 -6.83 -7.39 12.62
N CYS A 168 -7.57 -8.27 11.94
CA CYS A 168 -7.92 -8.12 10.52
C CYS A 168 -9.44 -8.23 10.37
N ASP A 169 -10.01 -7.49 9.43
CA ASP A 169 -11.44 -7.57 9.13
C ASP A 169 -11.67 -8.45 7.90
N HIS A 170 -12.48 -9.49 8.08
CA HIS A 170 -12.94 -10.38 7.03
C HIS A 170 -13.55 -9.64 5.83
N ALA A 171 -14.11 -8.44 6.04
CA ALA A 171 -14.60 -7.55 5.00
C ALA A 171 -15.60 -8.21 4.02
N GLY A 172 -16.48 -9.08 4.53
CA GLY A 172 -17.45 -9.94 3.84
C GLY A 172 -17.61 -9.71 2.33
N ILE A 173 -18.52 -8.79 1.95
CA ILE A 173 -18.86 -8.52 0.54
C ILE A 173 -17.66 -7.99 -0.25
N ALA A 174 -16.81 -7.16 0.35
CA ALA A 174 -15.65 -6.60 -0.33
C ALA A 174 -14.63 -7.69 -0.68
N THR A 175 -14.40 -8.63 0.22
CA THR A 175 -13.54 -9.80 -0.02
C THR A 175 -14.12 -10.69 -1.10
N GLN A 176 -15.43 -10.97 -1.06
CA GLN A 176 -16.10 -11.75 -2.10
C GLN A 176 -15.89 -11.14 -3.50
N VAL A 177 -16.13 -9.84 -3.66
CA VAL A 177 -15.97 -9.15 -4.95
C VAL A 177 -14.52 -9.17 -5.44
N VAL A 178 -13.53 -9.05 -4.55
CA VAL A 178 -12.11 -9.13 -4.92
C VAL A 178 -11.75 -10.54 -5.37
N VAL A 179 -12.19 -11.57 -4.65
CA VAL A 179 -11.93 -12.97 -5.00
C VAL A 179 -12.60 -13.34 -6.32
N GLU A 180 -13.86 -12.98 -6.54
CA GLU A 180 -14.57 -13.24 -7.80
C GLU A 180 -13.87 -12.56 -8.99
N LYS A 181 -13.44 -11.30 -8.84
CA LYS A 181 -12.67 -10.58 -9.87
C LYS A 181 -11.30 -11.22 -10.14
N LYS A 182 -10.65 -11.78 -9.11
CA LYS A 182 -9.38 -12.48 -9.25
C LYS A 182 -9.56 -13.80 -10.00
N LEU A 183 -10.53 -14.62 -9.61
CA LEU A 183 -10.86 -15.89 -10.27
C LEU A 183 -11.21 -15.70 -11.75
N TRP A 184 -12.00 -14.67 -12.07
CA TRP A 184 -12.31 -14.36 -13.46
C TRP A 184 -11.07 -13.96 -14.27
N ARG A 185 -10.13 -13.24 -13.65
CA ARG A 185 -8.90 -12.79 -14.32
C ARG A 185 -7.95 -13.97 -14.60
N GLU A 186 -7.79 -14.84 -13.62
CA GLU A 186 -6.80 -15.94 -13.64
C GLU A 186 -7.34 -17.17 -14.37
N GLU A 187 -8.60 -17.55 -14.12
CA GLU A 187 -9.15 -18.83 -14.57
C GLU A 187 -10.34 -18.70 -15.53
N LYS A 188 -10.86 -17.48 -15.76
CA LYS A 188 -12.10 -17.24 -16.53
C LYS A 188 -13.31 -18.00 -16.00
N LYS A 189 -13.30 -18.35 -14.72
CA LYS A 189 -14.41 -18.99 -14.02
C LYS A 189 -15.21 -17.96 -13.24
N THR A 190 -16.52 -18.15 -13.24
CA THR A 190 -17.45 -17.46 -12.36
C THR A 190 -17.77 -18.33 -11.15
N ARG A 191 -18.36 -17.73 -10.11
CA ARG A 191 -18.88 -18.46 -8.96
C ARG A 191 -19.91 -19.55 -9.35
N HIS A 192 -20.62 -19.31 -10.45
CA HIS A 192 -21.67 -20.15 -11.01
C HIS A 192 -21.20 -20.83 -12.29
#